data_AF-A0A6I9HQF3-F1
#
_entry.id   AF-A0A6I9HQF3-F1
#
_cell.length_a   1.000
_cell.length_b   1.000
_cell.length_c   1.000
_cell.angle_alpha   90.00
_cell.angle_beta   90.00
_cell.angle_gamma   90.00
#
_symmetry.space_group_name_H-M   'P 1'
#
loop_
_entity.id
_entity.type
_entity.pdbx_description
1 polymer ?
#
loop_
_entity_poly.entity_id
_entity_poly.type
_entity_poly.pdbx_seq_one_letter_code
_entity_poly.pdbx_strand_id
1 'polypeptide(L)'
;MPAGRRRGCRSSLPPFFHPPSLPRCSPGRAGAGSGRDRTLSTLKVYSTSVTGSREIKSQQSEVTRILDGKNIKYELVDISQDNALREEMRAKAGNPKAIPPQIVNGDQYCGDYELFVEAVEQNTLQEFLKLA
;
A
#
# COMPACT_ATOMS: atom_id res chain seq x y z
N MET A 1 25.19 -60.78 46.28
CA MET A 1 25.36 -60.42 44.87
C MET A 1 24.63 -59.10 44.61
N PRO A 2 25.34 -58.05 44.17
CA PRO A 2 24.87 -56.66 44.09
C PRO A 2 24.42 -56.26 42.68
N ALA A 3 24.04 -54.98 42.54
CA ALA A 3 24.17 -54.12 41.36
C ALA A 3 22.88 -53.71 40.62
N GLY A 4 22.10 -52.81 41.23
CA GLY A 4 21.33 -51.78 40.52
C GLY A 4 22.13 -50.47 40.52
N ARG A 5 22.76 -50.16 39.39
CA ARG A 5 23.71 -49.05 39.20
C ARG A 5 23.08 -47.67 39.41
N ARG A 6 23.69 -46.85 40.27
CA ARG A 6 23.68 -45.37 40.16
C ARG A 6 25.01 -44.93 39.54
N ARG A 7 24.92 -44.16 38.45
CA ARG A 7 25.92 -43.24 37.86
C ARG A 7 25.13 -42.49 36.79
N GLY A 8 24.87 -41.19 36.89
CA GLY A 8 25.83 -40.13 37.13
C GLY A 8 26.45 -39.77 35.78
N CYS A 9 26.40 -38.47 35.43
CA CYS A 9 26.67 -37.85 34.13
C CYS A 9 25.40 -37.71 33.27
N ARG A 10 25.11 -36.58 32.63
CA ARG A 10 25.99 -35.50 32.22
C ARG A 10 25.15 -34.27 31.91
N SER A 11 25.67 -33.13 32.32
CA SER A 11 25.42 -31.81 31.76
C SER A 11 25.14 -31.85 30.25
N SER A 12 24.07 -31.19 29.82
CA SER A 12 24.06 -30.32 28.65
C SER A 12 22.71 -29.61 28.56
N LEU A 13 22.67 -28.34 28.98
CA LEU A 13 21.67 -27.41 28.50
C LEU A 13 21.69 -27.46 26.96
N PRO A 14 20.54 -27.52 26.27
CA PRO A 14 20.53 -27.25 24.84
C PRO A 14 20.96 -25.78 24.63
N PRO A 15 21.85 -25.50 23.67
CA PRO A 15 22.19 -24.13 23.33
C PRO A 15 20.96 -23.44 22.76
N PHE A 16 20.67 -22.23 23.27
CA PHE A 16 19.74 -21.29 22.67
C PHE A 16 20.09 -21.12 21.20
N PHE A 17 19.30 -21.75 20.33
CA PHE A 17 19.38 -21.60 18.90
C PHE A 17 18.79 -20.22 18.56
N HIS A 18 19.65 -19.22 18.48
CA HIS A 18 19.30 -17.93 17.90
C HIS A 18 19.14 -18.14 16.38
N PRO A 19 17.95 -17.91 15.80
CA PRO A 19 17.85 -17.81 14.36
C PRO A 19 18.59 -16.56 13.86
N PRO A 20 19.32 -16.66 12.74
CA PRO A 20 20.07 -15.56 12.15
C PRO A 20 19.14 -14.48 11.61
N SER A 21 19.51 -13.22 11.87
CA SER A 21 18.90 -12.00 11.37
C SER A 21 18.60 -12.10 9.88
N LEU A 22 17.31 -12.07 9.53
CA LEU A 22 16.91 -11.88 8.13
C LEU A 22 17.51 -10.57 7.60
N PRO A 23 17.91 -10.54 6.31
CA PRO A 23 18.53 -9.38 5.71
C PRO A 23 17.57 -8.20 5.78
N ARG A 24 18.06 -7.09 6.33
CA ARG A 24 17.48 -5.76 6.15
C ARG A 24 17.25 -5.55 4.65
N CYS A 25 16.01 -5.73 4.21
CA CYS A 25 15.57 -5.13 2.97
C CYS A 25 15.76 -3.63 3.15
N SER A 26 16.74 -3.10 2.43
CA SER A 26 17.01 -1.68 2.34
C SER A 26 16.22 -1.16 1.15
N PRO A 27 15.20 -0.31 1.32
CA PRO A 27 14.88 0.65 0.29
C PRO A 27 15.90 1.78 0.45
N GLY A 28 16.91 1.76 -0.41
CA GLY A 28 17.75 2.92 -0.61
C GLY A 28 16.90 4.09 -1.09
N ARG A 29 17.10 5.23 -0.40
CA ARG A 29 17.32 6.55 -1.02
C ARG A 29 16.09 7.20 -1.69
N ALA A 30 15.54 8.24 -1.05
CA ALA A 30 15.53 9.61 -1.56
C ALA A 30 14.59 10.50 -0.73
N GLY A 31 14.99 11.76 -0.50
CA GLY A 31 14.03 12.84 -0.21
C GLY A 31 14.17 13.52 1.15
N ALA A 32 15.27 14.24 1.37
CA ALA A 32 15.17 15.46 2.15
C ALA A 32 14.41 16.49 1.30
N GLY A 33 13.14 16.76 1.64
CA GLY A 33 12.29 17.76 1.02
C GLY A 33 11.92 18.83 2.05
N SER A 34 12.55 19.99 1.92
CA SER A 34 12.21 21.23 2.63
C SER A 34 10.82 21.71 2.23
N GLY A 35 10.19 22.51 3.09
CA GLY A 35 8.76 22.83 3.09
C GLY A 35 8.14 23.48 1.85
N ARG A 36 6.81 23.68 1.97
CA ARG A 36 5.77 24.16 1.02
C ARG A 36 5.14 22.98 0.28
N ASP A 37 3.87 22.64 0.43
CA ASP A 37 2.69 23.49 0.45
C ASP A 37 1.56 22.90 1.32
N ARG A 38 0.68 23.78 1.82
CA ARG A 38 -0.35 23.53 2.83
C ARG A 38 -1.74 23.35 2.20
N THR A 39 -1.86 22.81 0.99
CA THR A 39 -3.16 22.36 0.47
C THR A 39 -3.54 21.03 1.11
N LEU A 40 -4.53 21.06 1.99
CA LEU A 40 -5.24 19.85 2.43
C LEU A 40 -6.09 19.34 1.26
N SER A 41 -5.44 18.73 0.29
CA SER A 41 -6.12 18.17 -0.87
C SER A 41 -6.93 16.96 -0.42
N THR A 42 -8.24 17.00 -0.67
CA THR A 42 -9.22 15.96 -0.30
C THR A 42 -9.13 14.73 -1.21
N LEU A 43 -7.91 14.34 -1.56
CA LEU A 43 -7.64 13.32 -2.55
C LEU A 43 -7.92 11.95 -1.96
N LYS A 44 -8.84 11.21 -2.56
CA LYS A 44 -9.29 9.88 -2.15
C LYS A 44 -8.92 8.87 -3.22
N VAL A 45 -8.15 7.87 -2.82
CA VAL A 45 -7.79 6.73 -3.65
C VAL A 45 -8.60 5.54 -3.17
N TYR A 46 -9.57 5.13 -3.98
CA TYR A 46 -10.38 3.96 -3.68
C TYR A 46 -9.57 2.69 -3.98
N SER A 47 -9.35 1.91 -2.93
CA SER A 47 -8.62 0.66 -2.94
C SER A 47 -9.53 -0.46 -2.42
N THR A 48 -9.13 -1.71 -2.56
CA THR A 48 -9.82 -2.85 -1.92
C THR A 48 -8.79 -3.80 -1.34
N SER A 49 -8.94 -4.10 -0.06
CA SER A 49 -8.15 -5.15 0.59
C SER A 49 -8.65 -6.54 0.18
N VAL A 50 -9.94 -6.66 -0.14
CA VAL A 50 -10.61 -7.90 -0.52
C VAL A 50 -10.71 -8.00 -2.04
N THR A 51 -9.61 -8.41 -2.67
CA THR A 51 -9.58 -8.78 -4.09
C THR A 51 -8.77 -10.06 -4.33
N GLY A 52 -9.31 -10.95 -5.17
CA GLY A 52 -8.64 -12.16 -5.64
C GLY A 52 -7.74 -11.92 -6.86
N SER A 53 -7.85 -10.77 -7.52
CA SER A 53 -7.10 -10.46 -8.73
C SER A 53 -5.74 -9.86 -8.38
N ARG A 54 -4.67 -10.49 -8.89
CA ARG A 54 -3.30 -10.01 -8.69
C ARG A 54 -3.06 -8.66 -9.37
N GLU A 55 -3.63 -8.46 -10.55
CA GLU A 55 -3.53 -7.20 -11.31
C GLU A 55 -4.01 -6.02 -10.48
N ILE A 56 -5.19 -6.13 -9.86
CA ILE A 56 -5.77 -5.06 -9.04
C ILE A 56 -4.89 -4.73 -7.83
N LYS A 57 -4.31 -5.73 -7.17
CA LYS A 57 -3.37 -5.47 -6.07
C LYS A 57 -2.11 -4.77 -6.54
N SER A 58 -1.60 -5.16 -7.72
CA SER A 58 -0.41 -4.54 -8.32
C SER A 58 -0.68 -3.08 -8.64
N GLN A 59 -1.78 -2.79 -9.36
CA GLN A 59 -2.17 -1.43 -9.75
C GLN A 59 -2.35 -0.53 -8.51
N GLN A 60 -3.08 -0.99 -7.49
CA GLN A 60 -3.24 -0.22 -6.24
C GLN A 60 -1.91 0.07 -5.55
N SER A 61 -1.02 -0.92 -5.46
CA SER A 61 0.30 -0.76 -4.84
C SER A 61 1.20 0.19 -5.62
N GLU A 62 1.04 0.22 -6.94
CA GLU A 62 1.78 1.12 -7.82
C GLU A 62 1.30 2.56 -7.67
N VAL A 63 -0.02 2.78 -7.64
CA VAL A 63 -0.61 4.12 -7.39
C VAL A 63 -0.14 4.70 -6.06
N THR A 64 -0.22 3.93 -4.97
CA THR A 64 0.23 4.41 -3.65
C THR A 64 1.73 4.71 -3.62
N ARG A 65 2.56 3.83 -4.21
CA ARG A 65 4.01 4.04 -4.31
C ARG A 65 4.36 5.31 -5.08
N ILE A 66 3.65 5.61 -6.15
CA ILE A 66 3.89 6.80 -6.96
C ILE A 66 3.45 8.08 -6.22
N LEU A 67 2.29 8.05 -5.57
CA LEU A 67 1.80 9.18 -4.76
C LEU A 67 2.76 9.51 -3.60
N ASP A 68 3.25 8.49 -2.89
CA ASP A 68 4.29 8.62 -1.87
C ASP A 68 5.59 9.18 -2.46
N GLY A 69 6.00 8.70 -3.64
CA GLY A 69 7.18 9.21 -4.35
C GLY A 69 7.07 10.69 -4.70
N LYS A 70 5.87 11.18 -5.05
CA LYS A 70 5.59 12.60 -5.32
C LYS A 70 5.29 13.42 -4.04
N ASN A 71 5.31 12.81 -2.85
CA ASN A 71 4.95 13.44 -1.57
C ASN A 71 3.55 14.07 -1.56
N ILE A 72 2.62 13.45 -2.29
CA ILE A 72 1.23 13.90 -2.36
C ILE A 72 0.46 13.26 -1.22
N LYS A 73 -0.30 14.06 -0.46
CA LYS A 73 -1.20 13.52 0.56
C LYS A 73 -2.46 12.96 -0.09
N TYR A 74 -2.80 11.74 0.27
CA TYR A 74 -3.99 11.04 -0.18
C TYR A 74 -4.63 10.24 0.95
N GLU A 75 -5.93 10.04 0.85
CA GLU A 75 -6.73 9.19 1.72
C GLU A 75 -6.99 7.87 1.00
N LEU A 76 -6.52 6.77 1.57
CA LEU A 76 -6.80 5.44 1.04
C LEU A 76 -8.17 4.99 1.55
N VAL A 77 -9.12 4.81 0.63
CA VAL A 77 -10.51 4.49 0.94
C VAL A 77 -10.76 3.04 0.53
N ASP A 78 -10.90 2.15 1.51
CA ASP A 78 -11.12 0.73 1.24
C ASP A 78 -12.59 0.42 0.98
N ILE A 79 -12.95 0.20 -0.29
CA ILE A 79 -14.33 -0.14 -0.69
C ILE A 79 -14.81 -1.50 -0.19
N SER A 80 -13.92 -2.33 0.39
CA SER A 80 -14.32 -3.60 1.00
C SER A 80 -14.85 -3.44 2.42
N GLN A 81 -14.61 -2.29 3.06
CA GLN A 81 -15.10 -2.01 4.41
C GLN A 81 -16.58 -1.60 4.39
N ASP A 82 -16.99 -0.77 3.43
CA ASP A 82 -18.36 -0.29 3.29
C ASP A 82 -18.93 -0.51 1.88
N ASN A 83 -20.16 -1.05 1.83
CA ASN A 83 -20.88 -1.24 0.58
C ASN A 83 -21.23 0.09 -0.11
N ALA A 84 -21.42 1.17 0.66
CA ALA A 84 -21.71 2.50 0.11
C ALA A 84 -20.54 3.05 -0.71
N LEU A 85 -19.30 2.86 -0.26
CA LEU A 85 -18.09 3.32 -0.97
C LEU A 85 -17.92 2.57 -2.31
N ARG A 86 -18.25 1.27 -2.31
CA ARG A 86 -18.25 0.46 -3.53
C ARG A 86 -19.26 0.97 -4.55
N GLU A 87 -20.46 1.35 -4.09
CA GLU A 87 -21.51 1.89 -4.96
C GLU A 87 -21.14 3.30 -5.45
N GLU A 88 -20.61 4.15 -4.57
CA GLU A 88 -20.13 5.49 -4.92
C GLU A 88 -19.00 5.42 -5.97
N MET A 89 -18.03 4.53 -5.81
CA MET A 89 -16.94 4.35 -6.77
C MET A 89 -17.47 3.94 -8.14
N ARG A 90 -18.44 3.02 -8.20
CA ARG A 90 -19.08 2.59 -9.45
C ARG A 90 -19.92 3.69 -10.09
N ALA A 91 -20.60 4.48 -9.28
CA ALA A 91 -21.37 5.63 -9.74
C ALA A 91 -20.45 6.73 -10.30
N LYS A 92 -19.37 7.07 -9.59
CA LYS A 92 -18.37 8.07 -10.02
C LYS A 92 -17.62 7.64 -11.28
N ALA A 93 -17.23 6.38 -11.38
CA ALA A 93 -16.60 5.83 -12.58
C ALA A 93 -17.58 5.65 -13.75
N GLY A 94 -18.89 5.83 -13.53
CA GLY A 94 -19.94 5.65 -14.53
C GLY A 94 -20.03 4.23 -15.09
N ASN A 95 -19.36 3.27 -14.45
CA ASN A 95 -19.17 1.93 -14.96
C ASN A 95 -19.48 0.87 -13.89
N PRO A 96 -20.45 -0.04 -14.13
CA PRO A 96 -20.79 -1.09 -13.16
C PRO A 96 -19.67 -2.12 -12.98
N LYS A 97 -18.72 -2.16 -13.92
CA LYS A 97 -17.50 -2.97 -13.90
C LYS A 97 -16.27 -2.18 -13.50
N ALA A 98 -16.41 -0.95 -12.98
CA ALA A 98 -15.28 -0.19 -12.49
C ALA A 98 -14.50 -1.00 -11.45
N ILE A 99 -13.20 -1.10 -11.67
CA ILE A 99 -12.28 -1.88 -10.86
C ILE A 99 -11.38 -0.89 -10.10
N PRO A 100 -11.06 -1.11 -8.83
CA PRO A 100 -10.02 -0.33 -8.16
C PRO A 100 -8.65 -0.60 -8.80
N PRO A 101 -7.70 0.35 -8.80
CA PRO A 101 -7.72 1.64 -8.12
C PRO A 101 -8.53 2.71 -8.87
N GLN A 102 -9.23 3.57 -8.12
CA GLN A 102 -9.93 4.73 -8.68
C GLN A 102 -9.52 5.98 -7.91
N ILE A 103 -9.13 7.03 -8.61
CA ILE A 103 -8.68 8.27 -7.99
C ILE A 103 -9.77 9.35 -8.12
N VAL A 104 -10.10 9.94 -6.98
CA VAL A 104 -11.09 11.02 -6.87
C VAL A 104 -10.47 12.13 -6.05
N ASN A 105 -10.63 13.38 -6.47
CA ASN A 105 -10.31 14.51 -5.64
C ASN A 105 -11.60 15.10 -5.07
N GLY A 106 -11.86 14.85 -3.78
CA GLY A 106 -13.09 15.24 -3.10
C GLY A 106 -14.31 14.60 -3.73
N ASP A 107 -15.06 15.40 -4.49
CA ASP A 107 -16.26 14.98 -5.22
C ASP A 107 -16.00 14.74 -6.71
N GLN A 108 -14.81 15.08 -7.20
CA GLN A 108 -14.50 15.05 -8.63
C GLN A 108 -13.65 13.83 -8.97
N TYR A 109 -14.19 12.99 -9.86
CA TYR A 109 -13.44 11.85 -10.39
C TYR A 109 -12.27 12.35 -11.25
N CYS A 110 -11.05 11.93 -10.92
CA CYS A 110 -9.85 12.25 -11.70
C CYS A 110 -9.66 11.22 -12.82
N GLY A 111 -9.73 9.93 -12.47
CA GLY A 111 -9.57 8.84 -13.41
C GLY A 111 -9.24 7.51 -12.74
N ASP A 112 -9.11 6.50 -13.59
CA ASP A 112 -8.65 5.16 -13.26
C ASP A 112 -7.12 5.04 -13.31
N TYR A 113 -6.64 3.80 -13.23
CA TYR A 113 -5.22 3.47 -13.28
C TYR A 113 -4.53 3.92 -14.57
N GLU A 114 -5.15 3.76 -15.75
CA GLU A 114 -4.50 4.06 -17.03
C GLU A 114 -4.23 5.57 -17.15
N LEU A 115 -5.25 6.37 -16.84
CA LEU A 115 -5.15 7.83 -16.79
C LEU A 115 -4.10 8.30 -15.76
N PHE A 116 -4.02 7.61 -14.61
CA PHE A 116 -3.01 7.92 -13.60
C PHE A 116 -1.60 7.67 -14.11
N VAL A 117 -1.34 6.51 -14.73
CA VAL A 117 -0.01 6.19 -15.27
C VAL A 117 0.37 7.18 -16.37
N GLU A 118 -0.54 7.54 -17.26
CA GLU A 118 -0.29 8.54 -18.30
C GLU A 118 0.13 9.89 -17.69
N ALA A 119 -0.58 10.37 -16.67
CA ALA A 119 -0.24 11.61 -15.97
C ALA A 119 1.10 11.53 -15.22
N VAL A 120 1.49 10.33 -14.77
CA VAL A 120 2.81 10.10 -14.16
C VAL A 120 3.91 10.18 -15.21
N GLU A 121 3.72 9.55 -16.36
CA GLU A 121 4.67 9.56 -17.48
C GLU A 121 4.84 10.99 -18.05
N GLN A 122 3.75 11.74 -18.18
CA GLN A 122 3.75 13.14 -18.62
C GLN A 122 4.23 14.12 -17.53
N ASN A 123 4.48 13.64 -16.31
CA ASN A 123 4.76 14.45 -15.12
C ASN A 123 3.66 15.45 -14.70
N THR A 124 2.48 15.39 -15.32
CA THR A 124 1.30 16.24 -15.06
C THR A 124 0.40 15.70 -13.94
N LEU A 125 0.89 14.75 -13.12
CA LEU A 125 0.16 14.16 -12.00
C LEU A 125 -0.51 15.21 -11.08
N GLN A 126 0.16 16.33 -10.78
CA GLN A 126 -0.43 17.37 -9.94
C GLN A 126 -1.67 18.02 -10.58
N GLU A 127 -1.66 18.24 -11.90
CA GLU A 127 -2.80 18.77 -12.65
C GLU A 127 -3.91 17.72 -12.79
N PHE A 128 -3.55 16.46 -13.06
CA PHE A 128 -4.48 15.34 -13.12
C PHE A 128 -5.26 15.18 -11.80
N LEU A 129 -4.53 15.30 -10.69
CA LEU A 129 -5.09 15.24 -9.35
C LEU A 129 -5.73 16.57 -8.93
N LYS A 130 -5.73 17.61 -9.77
CA LYS A 130 -6.30 18.94 -9.50
C LYS A 130 -5.76 19.56 -8.21
N LEU A 131 -4.46 19.41 -8.01
CA LEU A 131 -3.70 19.96 -6.88
C LEU A 131 -3.04 21.30 -7.23
N ALA A 132 -3.09 21.70 -8.50
CA ALA A 132 -2.49 22.91 -9.06
C ALA A 132 -3.53 24.00 -9.29
#